data_AF-A0A6G1B7R5-F1
#
_entry.id   AF-A0A6G1B7R5-F1
#
_cell.length_a   1.000
_cell.length_b   1.000
_cell.length_c   1.000
_cell.angle_alpha   90.00
_cell.angle_beta   90.00
_cell.angle_gamma   90.00
#
_symmetry.space_group_name_H-M   'P 1'
#
loop_
_entity.id
_entity.type
_entity.pdbx_description
1 polymer ?
#
loop_
_entity_poly.entity_id
_entity_poly.type
_entity_poly.pdbx_seq_one_letter_code
_entity_poly.pdbx_strand_id
1 'polypeptide(L)'
;MDWKLEGSARKTDSRVPQEQEVVLEDTGEDSISESFQLLQIDVECEHRGRETLPTGSAVWCSKNVQRKQRHWEKIVAAKKSKRKQEKERRKANRVENSGICPQHSKRFLRSLTKERLLEAKHSGPRLCIDLSMTHHMSKKELSRLAGQIRRLYGSNKKADRPFWIYLTGFPSDSPLYEECLRMNDGFSSYLLDITEEDCFSLFPLETLVYLTPDSEHALEDVDLNKVYILGGLVDESIQKKVTFQKAQEHSVKTARLPIQEYMVRCQNGKNYHSEILAINQVFDILSAYFETQNWPEALKKGVSSRKGYVLQNSVE
;
A
#
# COMPACT_ATOMS: atom_id res chain seq x y z
N MET A 1 51.22 -38.59 -20.25
CA MET A 1 50.65 -39.28 -19.09
C MET A 1 49.16 -39.35 -19.34
N ASP A 2 48.73 -40.48 -19.87
CA ASP A 2 47.33 -40.86 -20.08
C ASP A 2 46.59 -40.87 -18.75
N TRP A 3 45.35 -40.39 -18.74
CA TRP A 3 44.25 -41.10 -18.08
C TRP A 3 42.92 -40.82 -18.76
N LYS A 4 42.15 -41.90 -18.84
CA LYS A 4 41.05 -42.18 -19.76
C LYS A 4 39.72 -41.66 -19.24
N LEU A 5 38.85 -41.33 -20.21
CA LEU A 5 37.40 -41.36 -20.10
C LEU A 5 36.92 -42.79 -19.79
N GLU A 6 36.13 -42.95 -18.73
CA GLU A 6 35.16 -44.03 -18.60
C GLU A 6 33.81 -43.42 -18.20
N GLY A 7 32.84 -43.57 -19.11
CA GLY A 7 31.44 -43.36 -18.81
C GLY A 7 30.87 -44.57 -18.08
N SER A 8 29.97 -44.32 -17.13
CA SER A 8 29.07 -45.34 -16.61
C SER A 8 27.66 -44.77 -16.58
N ALA A 9 26.87 -45.17 -17.56
CA ALA A 9 25.43 -45.06 -17.54
C ALA A 9 24.85 -45.88 -16.37
N ARG A 10 24.03 -45.27 -15.53
CA ARG A 10 23.05 -45.98 -14.71
C ARG A 10 21.66 -45.49 -15.06
N LYS A 11 20.96 -46.36 -15.78
CA LYS A 11 19.53 -46.39 -16.03
C LYS A 11 18.88 -47.00 -14.79
N THR A 12 17.96 -46.30 -14.13
CA THR A 12 16.98 -46.91 -13.21
C THR A 12 15.68 -46.14 -13.24
N ASP A 13 14.61 -46.92 -13.14
CA ASP A 13 13.24 -46.67 -13.55
C ASP A 13 12.46 -45.61 -12.79
N SER A 14 11.55 -45.03 -13.56
CA SER A 14 10.19 -44.59 -13.23
C SER A 14 9.64 -44.93 -11.84
N ARG A 15 9.19 -43.88 -11.13
CA ARG A 15 7.90 -43.88 -10.43
C ARG A 15 7.24 -42.51 -10.54
N VAL A 16 6.25 -42.44 -11.42
CA VAL A 16 5.13 -41.51 -11.37
C VAL A 16 4.28 -41.85 -10.15
N PRO A 17 3.81 -40.86 -9.37
CA PRO A 17 2.49 -40.96 -8.78
C PRO A 17 1.56 -39.94 -9.42
N GLN A 18 0.52 -40.49 -10.05
CA GLN A 18 -0.62 -39.79 -10.58
C GLN A 18 -1.67 -39.70 -9.45
N GLU A 19 -2.29 -38.52 -9.36
CA GLU A 19 -3.61 -38.23 -8.74
C GLU A 19 -3.81 -38.42 -7.23
N GLN A 20 -4.01 -37.28 -6.56
CA GLN A 20 -5.26 -37.05 -5.83
C GLN A 20 -5.58 -35.54 -5.80
N GLU A 21 -6.63 -35.16 -6.55
CA GLU A 21 -7.35 -33.90 -6.38
C GLU A 21 -7.91 -33.88 -4.94
N VAL A 22 -7.31 -33.05 -4.07
CA VAL A 22 -7.91 -32.70 -2.78
C VAL A 22 -8.59 -31.35 -2.95
N VAL A 23 -9.91 -31.40 -3.10
CA VAL A 23 -10.79 -30.27 -2.86
C VAL A 23 -10.65 -29.89 -1.38
N LEU A 24 -9.85 -28.87 -1.09
CA LEU A 24 -9.81 -28.25 0.24
C LEU A 24 -10.96 -27.24 0.32
N GLU A 25 -12.03 -27.69 0.98
CA GLU A 25 -13.09 -26.81 1.44
C GLU A 25 -12.55 -25.80 2.45
N ASP A 26 -13.04 -24.58 2.29
CA ASP A 26 -12.80 -23.38 3.09
C ASP A 26 -13.40 -23.54 4.49
N THR A 27 -12.59 -23.94 5.48
CA THR A 27 -12.92 -23.81 6.91
C THR A 27 -12.13 -22.66 7.52
N GLY A 28 -12.51 -21.44 7.13
CA GLY A 28 -12.09 -20.20 7.77
C GLY A 28 -12.84 -19.95 9.08
N GLU A 29 -12.64 -20.79 10.10
CA GLU A 29 -13.08 -20.51 11.47
C GLU A 29 -12.09 -21.17 12.45
N ASP A 30 -10.95 -20.52 12.74
CA ASP A 30 -10.19 -20.83 13.97
C ASP A 30 -9.15 -19.76 14.35
N SER A 31 -8.78 -18.83 13.46
CA SER A 31 -7.81 -17.77 13.79
C SER A 31 -8.41 -16.54 14.52
N ILE A 32 -9.62 -16.65 15.08
CA ILE A 32 -10.26 -15.55 15.82
C ILE A 32 -10.03 -15.69 17.34
N SER A 33 -9.62 -16.86 17.85
CA SER A 33 -9.58 -17.10 19.30
C SER A 33 -8.37 -16.46 20.03
N GLU A 34 -7.20 -16.35 19.38
CA GLU A 34 -5.97 -15.92 20.07
C GLU A 34 -5.83 -14.40 20.26
N SER A 35 -6.50 -13.60 19.44
CA SER A 35 -6.46 -12.12 19.56
C SER A 35 -7.43 -11.55 20.61
N PHE A 36 -8.25 -12.39 21.24
CA PHE A 36 -9.23 -11.99 22.27
C PHE A 36 -8.76 -12.20 23.71
N GLN A 37 -7.61 -12.84 23.94
CA GLN A 37 -7.12 -13.12 25.30
C GLN A 37 -6.30 -11.98 25.94
N LEU A 38 -5.98 -10.91 25.20
CA LEU A 38 -4.97 -9.93 25.62
C LEU A 38 -5.53 -8.65 26.28
N LEU A 39 -6.73 -8.71 26.88
CA LEU A 39 -7.29 -7.65 27.72
C LEU A 39 -8.00 -8.18 28.98
N GLN A 40 -7.45 -9.22 29.61
CA GLN A 40 -7.69 -9.46 31.03
C GLN A 40 -6.68 -8.61 31.82
N ILE A 41 -7.16 -7.53 32.42
CA ILE A 41 -6.39 -6.81 33.44
C ILE A 41 -6.53 -7.63 34.73
N ASP A 42 -5.49 -8.36 35.08
CA ASP A 42 -5.34 -8.94 36.42
C ASP A 42 -5.24 -7.80 37.44
N VAL A 43 -6.27 -7.71 38.29
CA VAL A 43 -6.21 -6.91 39.51
C VAL A 43 -5.85 -7.87 40.63
N GLU A 44 -4.54 -8.05 40.86
CA GLU A 44 -4.05 -8.62 42.10
C GLU A 44 -4.36 -7.65 43.24
N CYS A 45 -5.23 -8.05 44.16
CA CYS A 45 -5.48 -7.35 45.42
C CYS A 45 -5.06 -8.26 46.56
N GLU A 46 -3.97 -7.89 47.25
CA GLU A 46 -3.44 -8.65 48.37
C GLU A 46 -4.48 -8.83 49.48
N HIS A 47 -4.68 -10.09 49.87
CA HIS A 47 -5.51 -10.47 50.99
C HIS A 47 -4.81 -10.16 52.32
N ARG A 48 -5.37 -9.25 53.12
CA ARG A 48 -5.11 -9.23 54.56
C ARG A 48 -6.42 -9.00 55.33
N GLY A 49 -6.83 -10.01 56.08
CA GLY A 49 -7.67 -9.87 57.28
C GLY A 49 -9.19 -9.89 57.10
N ARG A 50 -9.76 -11.10 57.12
CA ARG A 50 -10.94 -11.56 57.88
C ARG A 50 -12.13 -10.59 58.12
N GLU A 51 -13.31 -11.11 57.70
CA GLU A 51 -14.68 -10.94 58.24
C GLU A 51 -15.73 -10.09 57.48
N THR A 52 -16.76 -10.82 57.05
CA THR A 52 -18.13 -10.45 56.64
C THR A 52 -18.37 -9.73 55.30
N LEU A 53 -18.96 -10.48 54.37
CA LEU A 53 -19.59 -9.98 53.14
C LEU A 53 -20.74 -9.00 53.46
N PRO A 54 -20.90 -7.95 52.65
CA PRO A 54 -22.22 -7.56 52.17
C PRO A 54 -22.28 -7.57 50.63
N THR A 55 -23.43 -8.06 50.16
CA THR A 55 -23.91 -8.09 48.79
C THR A 55 -23.76 -6.75 48.08
N GLY A 56 -23.12 -6.75 46.90
CA GLY A 56 -23.15 -5.65 45.93
C GLY A 56 -21.87 -4.82 45.84
N SER A 57 -20.82 -5.35 45.21
CA SER A 57 -19.72 -4.51 44.71
C SER A 57 -19.76 -4.47 43.17
N ALA A 58 -20.37 -3.41 42.64
CA ALA A 58 -20.18 -3.06 41.24
C ALA A 58 -18.72 -2.62 41.09
N VAL A 59 -17.94 -3.36 40.30
CA VAL A 59 -16.55 -3.05 39.98
C VAL A 59 -16.48 -1.62 39.44
N TRP A 60 -15.92 -0.71 40.25
CA TRP A 60 -15.88 0.72 39.93
C TRP A 60 -14.78 0.99 38.91
N CYS A 61 -15.08 0.69 37.65
CA CYS A 61 -14.21 1.00 36.53
C CYS A 61 -14.08 2.53 36.41
N SER A 62 -12.85 3.06 36.39
CA SER A 62 -12.56 4.50 36.29
C SER A 62 -13.37 5.16 35.16
N LYS A 63 -13.88 6.37 35.40
CA LYS A 63 -14.69 7.15 34.43
C LYS A 63 -14.02 7.25 33.05
N ASN A 64 -12.68 7.23 33.00
CA ASN A 64 -11.91 7.28 31.75
C ASN A 64 -11.97 5.97 30.95
N VAL A 65 -11.97 4.83 31.63
CA VAL A 65 -12.07 3.51 30.98
C VAL A 65 -13.48 3.30 30.44
N GLN A 66 -14.52 3.68 31.20
CA GLN A 66 -15.91 3.65 30.71
C GLN A 66 -16.11 4.58 29.50
N ARG A 67 -15.45 5.75 29.47
CA ARG A 67 -15.47 6.66 28.31
C ARG A 67 -14.83 6.02 27.07
N LYS A 68 -13.66 5.37 27.22
CA LYS A 68 -12.99 4.65 26.13
C LYS A 68 -13.83 3.48 25.62
N GLN A 69 -14.45 2.71 26.52
CA GLN A 69 -15.34 1.60 26.19
C GLN A 69 -16.55 2.06 25.37
N ARG A 70 -17.28 3.08 25.85
CA ARG A 70 -18.42 3.66 25.13
C ARG A 70 -18.02 4.26 23.77
N HIS A 71 -16.82 4.84 23.68
CA HIS A 71 -16.30 5.35 22.41
C HIS A 71 -15.99 4.20 21.43
N TRP A 72 -15.38 3.13 21.91
CA TRP A 72 -15.11 1.91 21.12
C TRP A 72 -16.41 1.27 20.62
N GLU A 73 -17.40 1.11 21.50
CA GLU A 73 -18.73 0.59 21.16
C GLU A 73 -19.42 1.44 20.09
N LYS A 74 -19.34 2.77 20.21
CA LYS A 74 -19.83 3.70 19.18
C LYS A 74 -19.12 3.53 17.86
N ILE A 75 -17.79 3.36 17.84
CA ILE A 75 -17.02 3.10 16.61
C ILE A 75 -17.45 1.78 15.98
N VAL A 76 -17.58 0.71 16.77
CA VAL A 76 -17.98 -0.62 16.28
C VAL A 76 -19.41 -0.58 15.72
N ALA A 77 -20.34 0.04 16.44
CA ALA A 77 -21.72 0.22 15.99
C ALA A 77 -21.81 1.07 14.71
N ALA A 78 -21.05 2.17 14.64
CA ALA A 78 -20.95 3.01 13.44
C ALA A 78 -20.38 2.23 12.24
N LYS A 79 -19.37 1.39 12.46
CA LYS A 79 -18.82 0.49 11.41
C LYS A 79 -19.87 -0.53 10.95
N LYS A 80 -20.62 -1.17 11.86
CA LYS A 80 -21.70 -2.11 11.52
C LYS A 80 -22.83 -1.41 10.74
N SER A 81 -23.28 -0.25 11.20
CA SER A 81 -24.31 0.55 10.53
C SER A 81 -23.88 0.99 9.12
N LYS A 82 -22.66 1.51 8.97
CA LYS A 82 -22.10 1.86 7.65
C LYS A 82 -22.02 0.66 6.71
N ARG A 83 -21.66 -0.54 7.20
CA ARG A 83 -21.68 -1.77 6.40
C ARG A 83 -23.08 -2.15 5.93
N LYS A 84 -24.11 -1.96 6.78
CA LYS A 84 -25.51 -2.21 6.43
C LYS A 84 -26.02 -1.22 5.37
N GLN A 85 -25.81 0.07 5.60
CA GLN A 85 -26.18 1.14 4.65
C GLN A 85 -25.50 0.96 3.29
N GLU A 86 -24.21 0.61 3.27
CA GLU A 86 -23.49 0.34 2.01
C GLU A 86 -24.01 -0.92 1.30
N LYS A 87 -24.44 -1.95 2.04
CA LYS A 87 -25.05 -3.16 1.47
C LYS A 87 -26.41 -2.83 0.85
N GLU A 88 -27.22 -1.99 1.49
CA GLU A 88 -28.51 -1.52 0.99
C GLU A 88 -28.33 -0.61 -0.23
N ARG A 89 -27.39 0.35 -0.20
CA ARG A 89 -27.03 1.20 -1.35
C ARG A 89 -26.59 0.36 -2.55
N ARG A 90 -25.76 -0.68 -2.34
CA ARG A 90 -25.35 -1.60 -3.40
C ARG A 90 -26.50 -2.43 -3.97
N LYS A 91 -27.54 -2.73 -3.17
CA LYS A 91 -28.75 -3.39 -3.66
C LYS A 91 -29.60 -2.42 -4.49
N ALA A 92 -29.79 -1.18 -4.02
CA ALA A 92 -30.52 -0.14 -4.75
C ALA A 92 -29.87 0.15 -6.12
N ASN A 93 -28.56 0.38 -6.16
CA ASN A 93 -27.83 0.61 -7.42
C ASN A 93 -27.88 -0.60 -8.39
N ARG A 94 -28.05 -1.83 -7.90
CA ARG A 94 -28.20 -3.01 -8.76
C ARG A 94 -29.56 -3.07 -9.44
N VAL A 95 -30.61 -2.60 -8.77
CA VAL A 95 -31.97 -2.53 -9.31
C VAL A 95 -32.06 -1.40 -10.34
N GLU A 96 -31.44 -0.26 -10.04
CA GLU A 96 -31.46 0.94 -10.88
C GLU A 96 -30.63 0.80 -12.18
N ASN A 97 -29.47 0.13 -12.14
CA ASN A 97 -28.60 -0.05 -13.31
C ASN A 97 -28.88 -1.33 -14.14
N SER A 98 -30.02 -2.00 -13.97
CA SER A 98 -30.31 -3.26 -14.70
C SER A 98 -30.57 -3.08 -16.20
N GLY A 99 -30.73 -1.85 -16.69
CA GLY A 99 -31.08 -1.54 -18.09
C GLY A 99 -29.92 -1.30 -19.06
N ILE A 100 -28.66 -1.23 -18.62
CA ILE A 100 -27.54 -0.85 -19.51
C ILE A 100 -26.30 -1.71 -19.18
N CYS A 101 -25.91 -2.58 -20.12
CA CYS A 101 -24.70 -3.42 -20.15
C CYS A 101 -24.75 -4.77 -19.37
N PRO A 102 -24.23 -5.89 -19.94
CA PRO A 102 -24.13 -7.16 -19.22
C PRO A 102 -23.23 -7.00 -17.99
N GLN A 103 -23.83 -7.01 -16.80
CA GLN A 103 -23.11 -6.96 -15.53
C GLN A 103 -22.32 -8.26 -15.36
N HIS A 104 -21.06 -8.27 -15.82
CA HIS A 104 -20.17 -9.43 -15.64
C HIS A 104 -20.08 -9.84 -14.16
N SER A 105 -19.96 -11.15 -13.90
CA SER A 105 -19.86 -11.66 -12.54
C SER A 105 -18.65 -11.04 -11.81
N LYS A 106 -18.73 -10.90 -10.48
CA LYS A 106 -17.59 -10.42 -9.68
C LYS A 106 -16.34 -11.28 -9.87
N ARG A 107 -16.51 -12.59 -10.11
CA ARG A 107 -15.40 -13.51 -10.38
C ARG A 107 -14.74 -13.17 -11.71
N PHE A 108 -15.53 -12.93 -12.75
CA PHE A 108 -15.02 -12.49 -14.06
C PHE A 108 -14.24 -11.19 -13.97
N LEU A 109 -14.79 -10.15 -13.34
CA LEU A 109 -14.09 -8.85 -13.20
C LEU A 109 -12.78 -8.98 -12.40
N ARG A 110 -12.74 -9.85 -11.39
CA ARG A 110 -11.51 -10.16 -10.64
C ARG A 110 -10.47 -10.86 -11.53
N SER A 111 -10.90 -11.80 -12.37
CA SER A 111 -10.03 -12.50 -13.32
C SER A 111 -9.44 -11.51 -14.34
N LEU A 112 -10.27 -10.67 -14.94
CA LEU A 112 -9.83 -9.64 -15.89
C LEU A 112 -8.85 -8.64 -15.24
N THR A 113 -9.10 -8.27 -13.98
CA THR A 113 -8.15 -7.41 -13.24
C THR A 113 -6.83 -8.13 -12.97
N LYS A 114 -6.86 -9.43 -12.67
CA LYS A 114 -5.67 -10.25 -12.45
C LYS A 114 -4.83 -10.34 -13.73
N GLU A 115 -5.49 -10.60 -14.86
CA GLU A 115 -4.88 -10.67 -16.18
C GLU A 115 -4.19 -9.37 -16.57
N ARG A 116 -4.89 -8.22 -16.47
CA ARG A 116 -4.29 -6.90 -16.75
C ARG A 116 -3.06 -6.59 -15.89
N LEU A 117 -3.07 -6.97 -14.61
CA LEU A 117 -1.90 -6.79 -13.74
C LEU A 117 -0.73 -7.69 -14.15
N LEU A 118 -0.99 -8.94 -14.53
CA LEU A 118 0.05 -9.86 -14.98
C LEU A 118 0.61 -9.45 -16.34
N GLU A 119 -0.20 -8.93 -17.24
CA GLU A 119 0.25 -8.36 -18.51
C GLU A 119 1.19 -7.16 -18.27
N ALA A 120 0.86 -6.30 -17.30
CA ALA A 120 1.72 -5.18 -16.92
C ALA A 120 3.13 -5.62 -16.48
N LYS A 121 3.30 -6.84 -15.94
CA LYS A 121 4.64 -7.39 -15.63
C LYS A 121 5.57 -7.41 -16.83
N HIS A 122 5.02 -7.64 -18.02
CA HIS A 122 5.79 -7.80 -19.25
C HIS A 122 5.85 -6.51 -20.07
N SER A 123 4.75 -5.76 -20.16
CA SER A 123 4.61 -4.62 -21.07
C SER A 123 4.25 -3.28 -20.40
N GLY A 124 3.98 -3.30 -19.10
CA GLY A 124 3.58 -2.12 -18.34
C GLY A 124 4.76 -1.24 -17.93
N PRO A 125 4.50 0.06 -17.66
CA PRO A 125 5.49 0.94 -17.05
C PRO A 125 5.90 0.41 -15.67
N ARG A 126 7.18 0.60 -15.31
CA ARG A 126 7.75 0.07 -14.06
C ARG A 126 7.82 1.15 -13.00
N LEU A 127 7.29 0.83 -11.82
CA LEU A 127 7.35 1.68 -10.64
C LEU A 127 8.02 0.92 -9.51
N CYS A 128 9.02 1.53 -8.89
CA CYS A 128 9.71 0.99 -7.74
C CYS A 128 9.39 1.83 -6.50
N ILE A 129 9.04 1.19 -5.38
CA ILE A 129 8.94 1.85 -4.09
C ILE A 129 10.16 1.42 -3.27
N ASP A 130 11.07 2.35 -3.03
CA ASP A 130 12.27 2.12 -2.22
C ASP A 130 11.92 2.16 -0.72
N LEU A 131 11.96 1.00 -0.07
CA LEU A 131 11.62 0.81 1.34
C LEU A 131 12.87 0.65 2.24
N SER A 132 14.07 0.89 1.72
CA SER A 132 15.32 0.70 2.49
C SER A 132 15.49 1.71 3.64
N MET A 133 14.80 2.85 3.57
CA MET A 133 14.90 3.94 4.57
C MET A 133 13.87 3.83 5.70
N THR A 134 13.26 2.65 5.87
CA THR A 134 12.19 2.46 6.85
C THR A 134 12.62 2.57 8.31
N HIS A 135 13.91 2.40 8.58
CA HIS A 135 14.53 2.55 9.90
C HIS A 135 14.44 3.97 10.48
N HIS A 136 14.20 5.00 9.66
CA HIS A 136 13.99 6.37 10.11
C HIS A 136 12.55 6.67 10.58
N MET A 137 11.62 5.72 10.44
CA MET A 137 10.20 5.95 10.72
C MET A 137 9.74 5.34 12.05
N SER A 138 8.87 6.06 12.75
CA SER A 138 8.11 5.53 13.87
C SER A 138 7.09 4.49 13.42
N LYS A 139 6.64 3.62 14.33
CA LYS A 139 5.57 2.64 14.06
C LYS A 139 4.30 3.27 13.45
N LYS A 140 3.95 4.48 13.88
CA LYS A 140 2.79 5.21 13.37
C LYS A 140 2.99 5.66 11.91
N GLU A 141 4.20 6.04 11.54
CA GLU A 141 4.58 6.36 10.16
C GLU A 141 4.64 5.11 9.29
N LEU A 142 5.16 4.00 9.80
CA LEU A 142 5.10 2.70 9.13
C LEU A 142 3.66 2.28 8.83
N SER A 143 2.74 2.38 9.81
CA SER A 143 1.31 2.12 9.58
C SER A 143 0.70 3.03 8.50
N ARG A 144 1.15 4.29 8.41
CA ARG A 144 0.70 5.22 7.37
C ARG A 144 1.25 4.82 6.01
N LEU A 145 2.53 4.44 5.92
CA LEU A 145 3.17 3.97 4.71
C LEU A 145 2.49 2.70 4.19
N ALA A 146 2.26 1.71 5.05
CA ALA A 146 1.49 0.51 4.72
C ALA A 146 0.10 0.86 4.15
N GLY A 147 -0.56 1.86 4.75
CA GLY A 147 -1.83 2.39 4.23
C GLY A 147 -1.70 3.14 2.89
N GLN A 148 -0.56 3.77 2.61
CA GLN A 148 -0.26 4.38 1.30
C GLN A 148 -0.04 3.29 0.25
N ILE A 149 0.74 2.24 0.54
CA ILE A 149 0.95 1.07 -0.34
C ILE A 149 -0.39 0.44 -0.73
N ARG A 150 -1.29 0.23 0.22
CA ARG A 150 -2.65 -0.28 -0.06
C ARG A 150 -3.45 0.60 -1.01
N ARG A 151 -3.39 1.93 -0.81
CA ARG A 151 -4.09 2.89 -1.68
C ARG A 151 -3.50 2.87 -3.08
N LEU A 152 -2.17 2.88 -3.18
CA LEU A 152 -1.42 2.80 -4.43
C LEU A 152 -1.81 1.53 -5.20
N TYR A 153 -1.71 0.35 -4.59
CA TYR A 153 -2.10 -0.91 -5.23
C TYR A 153 -3.60 -0.93 -5.62
N GLY A 154 -4.46 -0.36 -4.77
CA GLY A 154 -5.89 -0.21 -5.05
C GLY A 154 -6.19 0.71 -6.24
N SER A 155 -5.43 1.79 -6.43
CA SER A 155 -5.49 2.65 -7.61
C SER A 155 -4.96 1.92 -8.85
N ASN A 156 -3.81 1.24 -8.74
CA ASN A 156 -3.20 0.51 -9.85
C ASN A 156 -4.13 -0.58 -10.43
N LYS A 157 -4.85 -1.29 -9.55
CA LYS A 157 -5.88 -2.26 -9.94
C LYS A 157 -7.04 -1.69 -10.75
N LYS A 158 -7.28 -0.39 -10.66
CA LYS A 158 -8.36 0.31 -11.35
C LYS A 158 -7.87 1.00 -12.62
N ALA A 159 -6.57 1.20 -12.76
CA ALA A 159 -5.99 1.78 -13.96
C ALA A 159 -6.29 0.89 -15.17
N ASP A 160 -6.52 1.50 -16.32
CA ASP A 160 -6.72 0.75 -17.55
C ASP A 160 -5.40 0.18 -18.05
N ARG A 161 -4.30 0.91 -17.80
CA ARG A 161 -2.92 0.48 -18.03
C ARG A 161 -2.14 0.47 -16.71
N PRO A 162 -2.17 -0.64 -15.96
CA PRO A 162 -1.46 -0.73 -14.68
C PRO A 162 0.06 -0.65 -14.86
N PHE A 163 0.71 -0.14 -13.83
CA PHE A 163 2.16 -0.24 -13.66
C PHE A 163 2.50 -1.61 -13.09
N TRP A 164 3.65 -2.16 -13.44
CA TRP A 164 4.25 -3.24 -12.65
C TRP A 164 5.03 -2.64 -11.49
N ILE A 165 4.65 -3.01 -10.27
CA ILE A 165 5.17 -2.42 -9.04
C ILE A 165 6.22 -3.34 -8.44
N TYR A 166 7.33 -2.74 -8.01
CA TYR A 166 8.36 -3.36 -7.18
C TYR A 166 8.35 -2.72 -5.80
N LEU A 167 8.40 -3.54 -4.75
CA LEU A 167 8.72 -3.13 -3.39
C LEU A 167 10.14 -3.62 -3.09
N THR A 168 11.10 -2.72 -3.06
CA THR A 168 12.54 -3.03 -2.90
C THR A 168 13.06 -2.61 -1.53
N GLY A 169 14.16 -3.21 -1.08
CA GLY A 169 14.68 -2.99 0.26
C GLY A 169 13.66 -3.37 1.33
N PHE A 170 12.89 -4.44 1.09
CA PHE A 170 11.72 -4.79 1.89
C PHE A 170 11.77 -6.22 2.45
N PRO A 171 12.52 -6.42 3.55
CA PRO A 171 12.59 -7.72 4.25
C PRO A 171 11.26 -8.18 4.80
N SER A 172 11.03 -9.50 4.71
CA SER A 172 9.80 -10.14 5.18
C SER A 172 9.66 -10.12 6.70
N ASP A 173 10.77 -9.95 7.43
CA ASP A 173 10.82 -9.80 8.89
C ASP A 173 10.82 -8.33 9.34
N SER A 174 10.68 -7.38 8.43
CA SER A 174 10.72 -5.96 8.76
C SER A 174 9.44 -5.50 9.49
N PRO A 175 9.53 -4.51 10.40
CA PRO A 175 8.35 -3.93 11.04
C PRO A 175 7.34 -3.36 10.04
N LEU A 176 7.79 -2.89 8.87
CA LEU A 176 6.89 -2.44 7.81
C LEU A 176 6.11 -3.61 7.19
N TYR A 177 6.72 -4.78 7.04
CA TYR A 177 6.06 -5.95 6.46
C TYR A 177 4.90 -6.41 7.34
N GLU A 178 5.14 -6.48 8.66
CA GLU A 178 4.10 -6.75 9.65
C GLU A 178 2.96 -5.72 9.62
N GLU A 179 3.30 -4.43 9.49
CA GLU A 179 2.29 -3.38 9.34
C GLU A 179 1.51 -3.50 8.02
N CYS A 180 2.13 -3.99 6.94
CA CYS A 180 1.44 -4.27 5.68
C CYS A 180 0.47 -5.44 5.82
N LEU A 181 0.87 -6.57 6.42
CA LEU A 181 -0.03 -7.69 6.70
C LEU A 181 -1.21 -7.26 7.58
N ARG A 182 -0.92 -6.51 8.65
CA ARG A 182 -1.93 -6.05 9.62
C ARG A 182 -2.92 -5.04 9.01
N MET A 183 -2.46 -4.17 8.13
CA MET A 183 -3.28 -3.08 7.58
C MET A 183 -3.98 -3.42 6.27
N ASN A 184 -3.47 -4.41 5.53
CA ASN A 184 -3.85 -4.63 4.15
C ASN A 184 -4.32 -6.07 3.97
N ASP A 185 -5.65 -6.27 4.05
CA ASP A 185 -6.26 -7.59 3.86
C ASP A 185 -5.79 -8.23 2.53
N GLY A 186 -5.21 -9.42 2.64
CA GLY A 186 -4.68 -10.16 1.50
C GLY A 186 -3.39 -9.60 0.90
N PHE A 187 -2.58 -8.85 1.66
CA PHE A 187 -1.29 -8.31 1.20
C PHE A 187 -0.40 -9.35 0.52
N SER A 188 -0.28 -10.55 1.09
CA SER A 188 0.49 -11.67 0.54
C SER A 188 0.00 -12.15 -0.85
N SER A 189 -1.20 -11.74 -1.26
CA SER A 189 -1.78 -12.05 -2.58
C SER A 189 -1.70 -10.89 -3.58
N TYR A 190 -0.97 -9.82 -3.25
CA TYR A 190 -0.78 -8.71 -4.16
C TYR A 190 0.06 -9.17 -5.36
N LEU A 191 -0.34 -8.77 -6.56
CA LEU A 191 0.42 -9.02 -7.79
C LEU A 191 1.38 -7.86 -8.02
N LEU A 192 2.55 -7.99 -7.42
CA LEU A 192 3.70 -7.10 -7.50
C LEU A 192 4.94 -7.92 -7.13
N ASP A 193 6.13 -7.41 -7.40
CA ASP A 193 7.37 -8.07 -6.96
C ASP A 193 7.83 -7.45 -5.63
N ILE A 194 8.15 -8.31 -4.65
CA ILE A 194 8.72 -7.94 -3.35
C ILE A 194 10.14 -8.49 -3.29
N THR A 195 11.11 -7.66 -2.91
CA THR A 195 12.50 -8.09 -2.72
C THR A 195 13.18 -7.33 -1.58
N GLU A 196 14.13 -8.01 -0.96
CA GLU A 196 15.08 -7.46 0.02
C GLU A 196 16.18 -6.62 -0.64
N GLU A 197 16.45 -6.88 -1.92
CA GLU A 197 17.48 -6.17 -2.68
C GLU A 197 17.12 -4.69 -2.90
N ASP A 198 18.14 -3.85 -3.00
CA ASP A 198 17.95 -2.44 -3.31
C ASP A 198 17.62 -2.23 -4.80
N CYS A 199 16.85 -1.20 -5.12
CA CYS A 199 16.51 -0.84 -6.49
C CYS A 199 17.74 -0.59 -7.39
N PHE A 200 18.86 -0.12 -6.81
CA PHE A 200 20.10 0.15 -7.53
C PHE A 200 20.87 -1.11 -7.94
N SER A 201 20.65 -2.24 -7.26
CA SER A 201 21.23 -3.53 -7.64
C SER A 201 20.31 -4.32 -8.57
N LEU A 202 19.00 -4.12 -8.46
CA LEU A 202 17.99 -4.85 -9.23
C LEU A 202 17.90 -4.41 -10.70
N PHE A 203 18.14 -3.13 -10.99
CA PHE A 203 17.98 -2.54 -12.32
C PHE A 203 19.25 -1.84 -12.80
N PRO A 204 19.49 -1.78 -14.13
CA PRO A 204 20.58 -0.97 -14.67
C PRO A 204 20.40 0.51 -14.31
N LEU A 205 21.44 1.15 -13.78
CA LEU A 205 21.36 2.50 -13.22
C LEU A 205 20.87 3.55 -14.23
N GLU A 206 21.23 3.39 -15.51
CA GLU A 206 20.80 4.28 -16.60
C GLU A 206 19.30 4.23 -16.90
N THR A 207 18.61 3.18 -16.47
CA THR A 207 17.16 3.03 -16.60
C THR A 207 16.40 3.66 -15.42
N LEU A 208 17.08 3.95 -14.32
CA LEU A 208 16.46 4.45 -13.11
C LEU A 208 16.23 5.96 -13.16
N VAL A 209 15.04 6.38 -12.75
CA VAL A 209 14.71 7.79 -12.50
C VAL A 209 14.14 7.91 -11.09
N TYR A 210 14.93 8.47 -10.17
CA TYR A 210 14.52 8.68 -8.80
C TYR A 210 13.67 9.94 -8.68
N LEU A 211 12.39 9.76 -8.33
CA LEU A 211 11.47 10.88 -8.15
C LEU A 211 11.61 11.48 -6.75
N THR A 212 12.02 12.74 -6.72
CA THR A 212 12.27 13.47 -5.47
C THR A 212 11.91 14.95 -5.63
N PRO A 213 11.23 15.56 -4.66
CA PRO A 213 10.84 16.97 -4.73
C PRO A 213 12.04 17.92 -4.74
N ASP A 214 13.21 17.47 -4.27
CA ASP A 214 14.44 18.28 -4.20
C ASP A 214 15.24 18.29 -5.53
N SER A 215 14.78 17.60 -6.57
CA SER A 215 15.43 17.59 -7.88
C SER A 215 15.26 18.94 -8.60
N GLU A 216 16.31 19.42 -9.27
CA GLU A 216 16.24 20.63 -10.10
C GLU A 216 15.44 20.38 -11.39
N HIS A 217 15.54 19.18 -11.94
CA HIS A 217 14.88 18.80 -13.19
C HIS A 217 13.42 18.39 -12.96
N ALA A 218 12.49 19.03 -13.68
CA ALA A 218 11.11 18.58 -13.74
C ALA A 218 10.98 17.33 -14.62
N LEU A 219 10.04 16.45 -14.26
CA LEU A 219 9.70 15.28 -15.06
C LEU A 219 8.85 15.75 -16.25
N GLU A 220 9.38 15.57 -17.45
CA GLU A 220 8.73 15.99 -18.69
C GLU A 220 7.80 14.92 -19.26
N ASP A 221 8.21 13.64 -19.20
CA ASP A 221 7.50 12.49 -19.77
C ASP A 221 7.74 11.19 -18.95
N VAL A 222 6.85 10.21 -19.11
CA VAL A 222 6.87 8.88 -18.50
C VAL A 222 7.19 7.81 -19.56
N ASP A 223 8.47 7.43 -19.66
CA ASP A 223 9.00 6.45 -20.61
C ASP A 223 8.84 5.01 -20.11
N LEU A 224 8.35 4.12 -20.97
CA LEU A 224 8.19 2.69 -20.72
C LEU A 224 9.52 1.95 -20.48
N ASN A 225 10.63 2.48 -20.98
CA ASN A 225 11.96 1.87 -20.84
C ASN A 225 12.67 2.29 -19.54
N LYS A 226 12.04 3.15 -18.73
CA LYS A 226 12.57 3.62 -17.45
C LYS A 226 11.86 2.96 -16.28
N VAL A 227 12.54 2.96 -15.14
CA VAL A 227 11.99 2.56 -13.85
C VAL A 227 11.92 3.79 -12.96
N TYR A 228 10.70 4.18 -12.61
CA TYR A 228 10.47 5.34 -11.75
C TYR A 228 10.51 4.91 -10.28
N ILE A 229 11.40 5.51 -9.49
CA ILE A 229 11.57 5.17 -8.07
C ILE A 229 10.88 6.21 -7.19
N LEU A 230 10.07 5.77 -6.24
CA LEU A 230 9.50 6.58 -5.17
C LEU A 230 10.15 6.17 -3.84
N GLY A 231 10.65 7.14 -3.08
CA GLY A 231 11.06 6.90 -1.71
C GLY A 231 9.85 6.56 -0.84
N GLY A 232 9.80 5.35 -0.30
CA GLY A 232 8.78 4.92 0.65
C GLY A 232 9.04 5.48 2.04
N LEU A 233 8.96 6.80 2.16
CA LEU A 233 9.17 7.54 3.39
C LEU A 233 7.89 8.30 3.79
N VAL A 234 7.53 8.21 5.06
CA VAL A 234 6.47 9.02 5.66
C VAL A 234 7.05 9.69 6.88
N ASP A 235 7.12 11.02 6.83
CA ASP A 235 7.66 11.81 7.93
C ASP A 235 6.62 12.81 8.44
N GLU A 236 6.45 12.89 9.76
CA GLU A 236 5.69 13.96 10.41
C GLU A 236 6.41 15.33 10.28
N SER A 237 7.73 15.36 10.08
CA SER A 237 8.55 16.54 9.82
C SER A 237 9.41 16.36 8.57
N ILE A 238 9.26 17.20 7.55
CA ILE A 238 9.95 17.00 6.26
C ILE A 238 11.48 16.92 6.42
N GLN A 239 12.05 15.71 6.26
CA GLN A 239 13.48 15.51 6.06
C GLN A 239 13.86 15.85 4.62
N LYS A 240 14.35 17.07 4.42
CA LYS A 240 14.78 17.54 3.09
C LYS A 240 15.97 16.73 2.59
N LYS A 241 16.01 16.48 1.28
CA LYS A 241 17.14 15.91 0.53
C LYS A 241 17.52 14.46 0.81
N VAL A 242 16.83 13.70 1.69
CA VAL A 242 17.22 12.31 1.99
C VAL A 242 17.20 11.42 0.74
N THR A 243 16.07 11.38 0.04
CA THR A 243 15.91 10.62 -1.21
C THR A 243 16.81 11.15 -2.33
N PHE A 244 17.06 12.46 -2.35
CA PHE A 244 17.91 13.11 -3.35
C PHE A 244 19.39 12.79 -3.13
N GLN A 245 19.87 12.79 -1.89
CA GLN A 245 21.23 12.39 -1.53
C GLN A 245 21.47 10.93 -1.88
N LYS A 246 20.56 10.03 -1.49
CA LYS A 246 20.63 8.62 -1.87
C LYS A 246 20.74 8.44 -3.40
N ALA A 247 19.91 9.15 -4.16
CA ALA A 247 19.96 9.11 -5.62
C ALA A 247 21.30 9.62 -6.20
N GLN A 248 21.87 10.69 -5.62
CA GLN A 248 23.16 11.23 -6.04
C GLN A 248 24.34 10.30 -5.72
N GLU A 249 24.32 9.67 -4.54
CA GLU A 249 25.35 8.70 -4.12
C GLU A 249 25.44 7.53 -5.11
N HIS A 250 24.30 7.10 -5.65
CA HIS A 250 24.22 6.07 -6.69
C HIS A 250 24.32 6.61 -8.12
N SER A 251 24.52 7.92 -8.30
CA SER A 251 24.64 8.59 -9.61
C SER A 251 23.48 8.30 -10.57
N VAL A 252 22.25 8.14 -10.04
CA VAL A 252 21.06 7.92 -10.86
C VAL A 252 20.39 9.24 -11.23
N LYS A 253 19.67 9.26 -12.36
CA LYS A 253 18.91 10.44 -12.78
C LYS A 253 17.84 10.77 -11.75
N THR A 254 17.69 12.05 -11.41
CA THR A 254 16.61 12.53 -10.54
C THR A 254 15.61 13.39 -11.32
N ALA A 255 14.34 13.37 -10.90
CA ALA A 255 13.34 14.30 -11.40
C ALA A 255 12.32 14.64 -10.31
N ARG A 256 11.74 15.84 -10.35
CA ARG A 256 10.59 16.24 -9.52
C ARG A 256 9.33 16.27 -10.38
N LEU A 257 8.16 16.14 -9.76
CA LEU A 257 6.90 16.39 -10.48
C LEU A 257 6.82 17.86 -10.92
N PRO A 258 6.21 18.17 -12.08
CA PRO A 258 6.16 19.53 -12.61
C PRO A 258 5.07 20.38 -11.93
N ILE A 259 5.01 20.37 -10.59
CA ILE A 259 4.02 21.13 -9.82
C ILE A 259 4.25 22.64 -10.01
N GLN A 260 5.52 23.07 -10.04
CA GLN A 260 5.89 24.49 -10.13
C GLN A 260 5.57 25.08 -11.51
N GLU A 261 5.58 24.25 -12.54
CA GLU A 261 5.33 24.61 -13.93
C GLU A 261 3.83 24.79 -14.22
N TYR A 262 2.97 24.01 -13.56
CA TYR A 262 1.54 23.94 -13.89
C TYR A 262 0.60 24.39 -12.76
N MET A 263 1.11 24.57 -11.54
CA MET A 263 0.29 24.93 -10.38
C MET A 263 0.80 26.17 -9.67
N VAL A 264 -0.14 26.99 -9.21
CA VAL A 264 0.11 28.23 -8.46
C VAL A 264 -0.32 28.09 -7.01
N ARG A 265 0.34 28.82 -6.12
CA ARG A 265 0.00 28.84 -4.69
C ARG A 265 -1.34 29.55 -4.48
N CYS A 266 -2.28 28.84 -3.88
CA CYS A 266 -3.57 29.43 -3.49
C CYS A 266 -3.44 30.11 -2.12
N GLN A 267 -3.72 31.42 -2.04
CA GLN A 267 -3.87 32.10 -0.76
C GLN A 267 -5.00 31.42 0.04
N ASN A 268 -4.62 30.65 1.04
CA ASN A 268 -5.53 29.91 1.90
C ASN A 268 -5.41 30.44 3.32
N GLY A 269 -6.49 30.44 4.11
CA GLY A 269 -6.50 31.02 5.46
C GLY A 269 -5.53 30.36 6.47
N LYS A 270 -4.76 29.35 6.05
CA LYS A 270 -3.73 28.66 6.83
C LYS A 270 -2.30 28.90 6.32
N ASN A 271 -2.11 29.60 5.20
CA ASN A 271 -0.81 29.83 4.54
C ASN A 271 0.06 28.57 4.42
N TYR A 272 -0.57 27.41 4.19
CA TYR A 272 0.13 26.14 4.09
C TYR A 272 0.23 25.71 2.63
N HIS A 273 1.47 25.51 2.18
CA HIS A 273 1.81 25.05 0.84
C HIS A 273 2.83 23.92 0.94
N SER A 274 2.57 22.81 0.26
CA SER A 274 3.49 21.67 0.25
C SER A 274 3.49 20.99 -1.13
N GLU A 275 4.66 20.94 -1.75
CA GLU A 275 4.91 20.22 -3.01
C GLU A 275 5.23 18.73 -2.75
N ILE A 276 5.44 18.36 -1.49
CA ILE A 276 5.75 16.99 -1.10
C ILE A 276 4.45 16.19 -1.02
N LEU A 277 4.39 15.10 -1.78
CA LEU A 277 3.23 14.24 -1.92
C LEU A 277 3.50 12.85 -1.34
N ALA A 278 2.44 12.19 -0.88
CA ALA A 278 2.51 10.78 -0.47
C ALA A 278 2.74 9.88 -1.69
N ILE A 279 3.32 8.69 -1.50
CA ILE A 279 3.64 7.78 -2.63
C ILE A 279 2.40 7.43 -3.46
N ASN A 280 1.24 7.27 -2.80
CA ASN A 280 0.00 6.97 -3.51
C ASN A 280 -0.50 8.16 -4.36
N GLN A 281 -0.22 9.40 -3.94
CA GLN A 281 -0.59 10.59 -4.72
C GLN A 281 0.33 10.74 -5.93
N VAL A 282 1.64 10.51 -5.75
CA VAL A 282 2.61 10.52 -6.86
C VAL A 282 2.21 9.44 -7.87
N PHE A 283 1.86 8.23 -7.41
CA PHE A 283 1.34 7.19 -8.27
C PHE A 283 0.09 7.61 -9.05
N ASP A 284 -0.91 8.19 -8.37
CA ASP A 284 -2.14 8.63 -9.04
C ASP A 284 -1.85 9.66 -10.15
N ILE A 285 -0.83 10.52 -9.97
CA ILE A 285 -0.34 11.48 -10.97
C ILE A 285 0.32 10.75 -12.13
N LEU A 286 1.30 9.88 -11.86
CA LEU A 286 2.02 9.13 -12.91
C LEU A 286 1.06 8.27 -13.74
N SER A 287 0.11 7.60 -13.08
CA SER A 287 -0.90 6.77 -13.74
C SER A 287 -1.82 7.61 -14.62
N ALA A 288 -2.28 8.78 -14.17
CA ALA A 288 -3.08 9.66 -15.02
C ALA A 288 -2.28 10.25 -16.17
N TYR A 289 -1.06 10.72 -15.92
CA TYR A 289 -0.21 11.27 -16.98
C TYR A 289 0.06 10.21 -18.05
N PHE A 290 0.35 8.97 -17.66
CA PHE A 290 0.58 7.89 -18.60
C PHE A 290 -0.64 7.61 -19.49
N GLU A 291 -1.86 7.81 -18.97
CA GLU A 291 -3.12 7.68 -19.71
C GLU A 291 -3.44 8.90 -20.59
N THR A 292 -3.22 10.12 -20.10
CA THR A 292 -3.72 11.36 -20.74
C THR A 292 -2.67 12.20 -21.43
N GLN A 293 -1.38 11.97 -21.13
CA GLN A 293 -0.25 12.78 -21.58
C GLN A 293 -0.41 14.27 -21.24
N ASN A 294 -1.15 14.58 -20.16
CA ASN A 294 -1.54 15.93 -19.77
C ASN A 294 -1.22 16.18 -18.28
N TRP A 295 -0.16 16.96 -18.03
CA TRP A 295 0.30 17.28 -16.67
C TRP A 295 -0.76 18.00 -15.83
N PRO A 296 -1.46 19.06 -16.31
CA PRO A 296 -2.57 19.66 -15.57
C PRO A 296 -3.63 18.67 -15.08
N GLU A 297 -4.08 17.74 -15.93
CA GLU A 297 -5.06 16.72 -15.55
C GLU A 297 -4.49 15.73 -14.53
N ALA A 298 -3.26 15.28 -14.75
CA ALA A 298 -2.57 14.36 -13.86
C ALA A 298 -2.36 14.96 -12.46
N LEU A 299 -1.87 16.20 -12.40
CA LEU A 299 -1.62 16.93 -11.15
C LEU A 299 -2.93 17.20 -10.40
N LYS A 300 -4.03 17.52 -11.10
CA LYS A 300 -5.36 17.68 -10.50
C LYS A 300 -5.86 16.40 -9.82
N LYS A 301 -5.47 15.22 -10.32
CA LYS A 301 -5.86 13.92 -9.75
C LYS A 301 -5.16 13.62 -8.43
N GLY A 302 -3.85 13.91 -8.31
CA GLY A 302 -3.08 13.56 -7.10
C GLY A 302 -2.80 14.70 -6.11
N VAL A 303 -2.75 15.96 -6.56
CA VAL A 303 -2.52 17.12 -5.70
C VAL A 303 -3.84 17.57 -5.07
N SER A 304 -4.04 17.23 -3.79
CA SER A 304 -5.26 17.63 -3.08
C SER A 304 -5.27 19.14 -2.80
N SER A 305 -6.45 19.77 -2.80
CA SER A 305 -6.64 21.20 -2.46
C SER A 305 -6.02 21.62 -1.11
N ARG A 306 -5.92 20.69 -0.15
CA ARG A 306 -5.27 20.91 1.16
C ARG A 306 -3.77 21.19 1.08
N LYS A 307 -3.13 20.93 -0.07
CA LYS A 307 -1.71 21.19 -0.31
C LYS A 307 -1.42 22.65 -0.68
N GLY A 308 -2.46 23.46 -0.90
CA GLY A 308 -2.31 24.89 -1.16
C GLY A 308 -1.84 25.23 -2.57
N TYR A 309 -2.00 24.32 -3.53
CA TYR A 309 -1.71 24.52 -4.94
C TYR A 309 -2.97 24.26 -5.77
N VAL A 310 -3.19 25.08 -6.80
CA VAL A 310 -4.25 24.92 -7.80
C VAL A 310 -3.69 25.11 -9.21
N LEU A 311 -4.38 24.61 -10.23
CA LEU A 311 -3.96 24.81 -11.62
C LEU A 311 -3.98 26.30 -11.98
N GLN A 312 -3.01 26.74 -12.77
CA GLN A 312 -2.91 28.14 -13.19
C GLN A 312 -4.19 28.64 -13.88
N ASN A 313 -4.81 27.81 -14.72
CA ASN A 313 -6.05 28.13 -15.46
C ASN A 313 -7.34 28.11 -14.59
N SER A 314 -7.23 27.88 -13.27
CA SER A 314 -8.37 27.87 -12.35
C SER A 314 -8.44 29.10 -11.44
N VAL A 315 -7.55 30.06 -11.67
CA VAL A 315 -7.45 31.32 -10.88
C VAL A 315 -7.89 32.54 -11.70
N GLU A 316 -8.42 32.31 -12.90
CA GLU A 316 -9.20 33.30 -13.67
C GLU A 316 -10.71 33.14 -13.38
#